data_AF-A0A4V5TVT0-F1
#
_entry.id   AF-A0A4V5TVT0-F1
#
_cell.length_a   1.000
_cell.length_b   1.000
_cell.length_c   1.000
_cell.angle_alpha   90.00
_cell.angle_beta   90.00
_cell.angle_gamma   90.00
#
_symmetry.space_group_name_H-M   'P 1'
#
loop_
_entity.id
_entity.type
_entity.pdbx_description
1 polymer ?
#
loop_
_entity_poly.entity_id
_entity_poly.type
_entity_poly.pdbx_seq_one_letter_code
_entity_poly.pdbx_strand_id
1 'polypeptide(L)' 'EAVGPILQGLNMPVNDLSRGCNEEEVYKLALITAAQAL' A
#
# COMPACT_ATOMS: atom_id res chain seq x y z
N GLU A 1 -11.42 8.84 -4.27
CA GLU A 1 -11.31 7.39 -4.03
C GLU A 1 -10.46 7.18 -2.78
N ALA A 2 -10.81 6.23 -1.92
CA ALA A 2 -10.05 5.99 -0.71
C ALA A 2 -8.83 5.13 -1.06
N VAL A 3 -7.63 5.55 -0.64
CA VAL A 3 -6.46 4.67 -0.67
C VAL A 3 -6.54 3.75 0.55
N GLY A 4 -6.22 2.48 0.36
CA GLY A 4 -6.21 1.47 1.43
C GLY A 4 -5.33 1.88 2.63
N PRO A 5 -5.42 1.14 3.75
CA PRO A 5 -4.67 1.46 4.96
C PRO A 5 -3.15 1.47 4.70
N ILE A 6 -2.47 2.56 5.06
CA ILE A 6 -1.02 2.69 4.95
C ILE A 6 -0.40 2.42 6.33
N LEU A 7 0.41 1.38 6.43
CA LEU A 7 1.10 1.05 7.67
C LEU A 7 2.31 1.96 7.88
N GLN A 8 2.61 2.28 9.14
CA GLN A 8 3.71 3.17 9.53
C GLN A 8 4.46 2.60 10.73
N GLY A 9 5.74 2.96 10.87
CA GLY A 9 6.56 2.58 12.03
C GLY A 9 7.19 1.18 11.95
N LEU A 10 7.16 0.53 10.79
CA LEU A 10 7.83 -0.76 10.55
C LEU A 10 9.27 -0.55 10.08
N ASN A 11 10.15 -1.53 10.36
CA ASN A 11 11.55 -1.52 9.90
C ASN A 11 11.68 -1.61 8.37
N MET A 12 10.68 -2.18 7.68
CA MET A 12 10.61 -2.25 6.23
C MET A 12 9.17 -1.98 5.78
N PRO A 13 8.96 -1.41 4.58
CA PRO A 13 7.63 -1.14 4.06
C PRO A 13 6.83 -2.40 3.82
N VAL A 14 5.66 -2.46 4.45
CA VAL A 14 4.66 -3.49 4.25
C VAL A 14 3.32 -2.78 4.31
N ASN A 15 2.43 -3.06 3.35
CA ASN A 15 1.05 -2.59 3.40
C ASN A 15 0.11 -3.75 3.08
N ASP A 16 -1.10 -3.65 3.61
CA ASP A 16 -2.14 -4.66 3.39
C ASP A 16 -3.15 -4.16 2.35
N LEU A 17 -3.68 -5.09 1.56
CA LEU A 17 -4.74 -4.82 0.61
C LEU A 17 -6.09 -5.23 1.20
N SER A 18 -7.10 -4.41 0.98
CA SER A 18 -8.48 -4.79 1.27
C SER A 18 -8.85 -6.04 0.47
N ARG A 19 -9.63 -6.95 1.06
CA ARG A 19 -10.19 -8.08 0.33
C ARG A 19 -11.12 -7.57 -0.78
N GLY A 20 -10.98 -8.15 -1.97
CA GLY A 20 -11.76 -7.73 -3.14
C GLY A 20 -11.28 -6.42 -3.76
N CYS A 21 -10.05 -5.98 -3.46
CA CYS A 21 -9.44 -4.85 -4.13
C CYS A 21 -9.31 -5.10 -5.65
N ASN A 22 -9.34 -4.04 -6.42
CA ASN A 22 -9.12 -4.10 -7.87
C ASN A 22 -7.63 -3.91 -8.22
N GLU A 23 -7.28 -4.12 -9.48
CA GLU A 23 -5.91 -3.99 -9.99
C GLU A 23 -5.33 -2.58 -9.82
N GLU A 24 -6.17 -1.54 -9.86
CA GLU A 24 -5.73 -0.15 -9.71
C GLU A 24 -5.31 0.16 -8.26
N GLU A 25 -6.03 -0.38 -7.28
CA GLU A 25 -5.67 -0.28 -5.87
C GLU A 25 -4.35 -1.00 -5.57
N VAL A 26 -4.15 -2.19 -6.16
CA VAL A 26 -2.87 -2.93 -6.05
C VAL A 26 -1.72 -2.09 -6.61
N TYR A 27 -1.90 -1.52 -7.80
CA TYR A 27 -0.87 -0.71 -8.46
C TYR A 27 -0.52 0.54 -7.64
N LYS A 28 -1.53 1.29 -7.17
CA LYS A 28 -1.33 2.47 -6.34
C LYS A 28 -0.63 2.13 -5.02
N LEU A 29 -1.03 1.05 -4.35
CA LEU A 29 -0.43 0.66 -3.07
C LEU A 29 1.00 0.14 -3.23
N ALA A 30 1.33 -0.51 -4.35
CA ALA A 30 2.70 -0.90 -4.68
C ALA A 30 3.62 0.33 -4.82
N LEU A 31 3.15 1.40 -5.48
CA LEU A 31 3.90 2.66 -5.58
C LEU A 31 4.12 3.31 -4.22
N ILE A 32 3.11 3.31 -3.35
CA ILE A 32 3.23 3.84 -1.98
C ILE A 32 4.23 3.01 -1.17
N THR A 33 4.15 1.68 -1.25
CA THR A 33 5.07 0.79 -0.53
C THR A 33 6.52 1.00 -0.98
N ALA A 34 6.73 1.18 -2.29
CA ALA A 34 8.05 1.52 -2.83
C ALA A 34 8.54 2.90 -2.35
N ALA A 35 7.65 3.91 -2.29
CA ALA A 35 7.99 5.24 -1.81
C ALA A 35 8.36 5.26 -0.31
N GLN A 36 7.77 4.38 0.51
CA GLN A 36 8.15 4.22 1.92
C GLN A 36 9.53 3.57 2.12
N ALA A 37 10.10 2.97 1.07
CA ALA A 37 11.41 2.33 1.10
C ALA A 37 12.57 3.30 0.76
N LEU A 38 12.24 4.47 0.21
CA LEU A 38 13.20 5.52 -0.14
C LEU A 38 13.69 6.25 1.12
#